data_AF-A0AAE7CJH4-F1
#
_entry.id   AF-A0AAE7CJH4-F1
#
_cell.length_a   1.000
_cell.length_b   1.000
_cell.length_c   1.000
_cell.angle_alpha   90.00
_cell.angle_beta   90.00
_cell.angle_gamma   90.00
#
_symmetry.space_group_name_H-M   'P 1'
#
loop_
_entity.id
_entity.type
_entity.pdbx_description
1 polymer ?
#
loop_
_entity_poly.entity_id
_entity_poly.type
_entity_poly.pdbx_seq_one_letter_code
_entity_poly.pdbx_strand_id
1 'polypeptide(L)'
;MTANEELTQRWQGALMNNYGTPRIPLVRGEGARVWDADGTEYVDFVGGIAVNALGHAHPAVVEAVTRQIASLGHVSNLFIAEPPVALAERLLRHFGRDGKVFFCNSGAEANESAFKIGRLTGRTHMVATDGGFHGRTMGALALTGQPGKQGPFLPLPGDVTHVPYGDAQALAAAVTEDTALVIIEPVQGENGVVVPPAGYLKAARAITAATGSLLVLDEVQTGVGRTGQWFEYQAHEGVLPDVVTLAKGLGGGLPLGATVAFGRAADLLRPGQHGTTFGGNPVACAAGLAVLDTIENEGLLDNVKRQGEKLRDGIEGLGHPLIDYVRGAGLLLGIVLTEPLASQVQQAAQEAGFLVNAPAPDVVRLMPPLNLGDDETDALLQALPGILDAANGDGRTGE
;
A
#
# COMPACT_ATOMS: atom_id res chain seq x y z
N MET A 1 23.36 -18.94 -21.76
CA MET A 1 22.73 -17.88 -20.97
C MET A 1 21.28 -18.26 -20.84
N THR A 2 20.74 -18.35 -19.62
CA THR A 2 19.29 -18.57 -19.45
C THR A 2 18.53 -17.33 -19.92
N ALA A 3 17.22 -17.43 -20.15
CA ALA A 3 16.42 -16.28 -20.54
C ALA A 3 16.38 -15.24 -19.39
N ASN A 4 16.39 -15.72 -18.13
CA ASN A 4 16.53 -14.86 -16.97
C ASN A 4 17.86 -14.08 -16.98
N GLU A 5 18.98 -14.73 -17.27
CA GLU A 5 20.29 -14.07 -17.35
C GLU A 5 20.33 -13.01 -18.47
N GLU A 6 19.77 -13.30 -19.64
CA GLU A 6 19.73 -12.36 -20.76
C GLU A 6 18.92 -11.10 -20.44
N LEU A 7 17.71 -11.27 -19.88
CA LEU A 7 16.87 -10.12 -19.52
C LEU A 7 17.50 -9.29 -18.39
N THR A 8 18.21 -9.95 -17.46
CA THR A 8 18.96 -9.28 -16.39
C THR A 8 20.10 -8.41 -16.95
N GLN A 9 20.85 -8.89 -17.94
CA GLN A 9 21.90 -8.08 -18.59
C GLN A 9 21.31 -6.86 -19.31
N ARG A 10 20.19 -7.04 -20.01
CA ARG A 10 19.49 -5.93 -20.67
C ARG A 10 18.97 -4.90 -19.65
N TRP A 11 18.47 -5.34 -18.50
CA TRP A 11 18.08 -4.46 -17.39
C TRP A 11 19.27 -3.61 -16.94
N GLN A 12 20.40 -4.25 -16.63
CA GLN A 12 21.61 -3.58 -16.15
C GLN A 12 22.20 -2.60 -17.18
N GLY A 13 22.07 -2.91 -18.47
CA GLY A 13 22.55 -2.05 -19.55
C GLY A 13 21.66 -0.84 -19.87
N ALA A 14 20.40 -0.85 -19.42
CA ALA A 14 19.41 0.15 -19.84
C ALA A 14 18.76 0.96 -18.70
N LEU A 15 18.65 0.41 -17.49
CA LEU A 15 17.91 1.05 -16.39
C LEU A 15 18.81 1.69 -15.33
N MET A 16 18.29 2.70 -14.65
CA MET A 16 18.94 3.31 -13.50
C MET A 16 19.04 2.30 -12.34
N ASN A 17 20.14 2.34 -11.59
CA ASN A 17 20.43 1.38 -10.51
C ASN A 17 19.75 1.70 -9.17
N ASN A 18 18.68 2.51 -9.15
CA ASN A 18 18.03 2.95 -7.91
C ASN A 18 17.25 1.85 -7.18
N TYR A 19 17.06 0.67 -7.80
CA TYR A 19 16.46 -0.53 -7.19
C TYR A 19 17.47 -1.67 -7.01
N GLY A 20 18.73 -1.48 -7.41
CA GLY A 20 19.63 -2.61 -7.65
C GLY A 20 19.20 -3.43 -8.88
N THR A 21 19.72 -4.65 -8.98
CA THR A 21 19.28 -5.64 -9.98
C THR A 21 18.28 -6.60 -9.34
N PRO A 22 17.00 -6.63 -9.79
CA PRO A 22 16.04 -7.64 -9.34
C PRO A 22 16.52 -9.06 -9.64
N ARG A 23 16.23 -10.02 -8.75
CA ARG A 23 16.70 -11.41 -8.89
C ARG A 23 15.95 -12.22 -9.95
N ILE A 24 14.65 -11.97 -10.12
CA ILE A 24 13.78 -12.76 -11.00
C ILE A 24 13.12 -11.85 -12.05
N PRO A 25 13.39 -12.09 -13.34
CA PRO A 25 12.64 -11.47 -14.44
C PRO A 25 11.28 -12.16 -14.66
N LEU A 26 10.20 -11.58 -14.15
CA LEU A 26 8.83 -12.06 -14.38
C LEU A 26 8.30 -11.64 -15.75
N VAL A 27 7.69 -12.57 -16.49
CA VAL A 27 7.21 -12.34 -17.88
C VAL A 27 5.74 -12.68 -18.10
N ARG A 28 5.11 -13.42 -17.18
CA ARG A 28 3.69 -13.77 -17.23
C ARG A 28 3.10 -13.76 -15.83
N GLY A 29 1.83 -13.40 -15.71
CA GLY A 29 1.05 -13.55 -14.48
C GLY A 29 -0.40 -13.90 -14.77
N GLU A 30 -1.02 -14.64 -13.86
CA GLU A 30 -2.40 -15.10 -13.91
C GLU A 30 -2.91 -15.32 -12.49
N GLY A 31 -3.89 -14.53 -12.05
CA GLY A 31 -4.38 -14.57 -10.67
C GLY A 31 -3.25 -14.32 -9.67
N ALA A 32 -3.07 -15.21 -8.70
CA ALA A 32 -1.99 -15.14 -7.72
C ALA A 32 -0.68 -15.82 -8.17
N ARG A 33 -0.55 -16.20 -9.45
CA ARG A 33 0.65 -16.90 -9.96
C ARG A 33 1.39 -16.05 -10.97
N VAL A 34 2.72 -16.20 -10.99
CA VAL A 34 3.62 -15.55 -11.95
C VAL A 34 4.66 -16.53 -12.46
N TRP A 35 5.17 -16.29 -13.67
CA TRP A 35 6.22 -17.08 -14.28
C TRP A 35 7.40 -16.20 -14.65
N ASP A 36 8.61 -16.70 -14.39
CA ASP A 36 9.84 -16.06 -14.85
C ASP A 36 10.17 -16.39 -16.32
N ALA A 37 11.22 -15.78 -16.84
CA ALA A 37 11.61 -15.94 -18.24
C ALA A 37 12.12 -17.36 -18.58
N ASP A 38 12.55 -18.13 -17.57
CA ASP A 38 12.95 -19.54 -17.73
C ASP A 38 11.75 -20.50 -17.57
N GLY A 39 10.56 -19.99 -17.22
CA GLY A 39 9.31 -20.73 -17.11
C GLY A 39 9.00 -21.25 -15.69
N THR A 40 9.79 -20.87 -14.68
CA THR A 40 9.53 -21.24 -13.29
C THR A 40 8.30 -20.52 -12.79
N GLU A 41 7.38 -21.26 -12.18
CA GLU A 41 6.16 -20.74 -11.58
C GLU A 41 6.38 -20.34 -10.12
N TYR A 42 5.75 -19.24 -9.70
CA TYR A 42 5.71 -18.80 -8.32
C TYR A 42 4.31 -18.37 -7.90
N VAL A 43 3.94 -18.64 -6.65
CA VAL A 43 2.76 -18.05 -6.01
C VAL A 43 3.14 -16.70 -5.41
N ASP A 44 2.44 -15.65 -5.82
CA ASP A 44 2.73 -14.25 -5.51
C ASP A 44 1.99 -13.76 -4.25
N PHE A 45 2.69 -13.79 -3.12
CA PHE A 45 2.26 -13.16 -1.87
C PHE A 45 2.77 -11.72 -1.71
N VAL A 46 3.32 -11.11 -2.76
CA VAL A 46 3.76 -9.70 -2.78
C VAL A 46 2.75 -8.82 -3.52
N GLY A 47 2.08 -9.33 -4.54
CA GLY A 47 1.02 -8.64 -5.27
C GLY A 47 1.46 -7.27 -5.83
N GLY A 48 2.72 -7.14 -6.26
CA GLY A 48 3.28 -5.85 -6.69
C GLY A 48 3.40 -4.81 -5.57
N ILE A 49 3.56 -5.25 -4.32
CA ILE A 49 3.49 -4.45 -3.11
C ILE A 49 2.05 -3.94 -2.86
N ALA A 50 1.11 -4.88 -2.77
CA ALA A 50 -0.33 -4.67 -2.55
C ALA A 50 -1.04 -3.90 -3.69
N VAL A 51 -0.47 -3.88 -4.89
CA VAL A 51 -1.01 -3.19 -6.08
C VAL A 51 -2.02 -4.06 -6.82
N ASN A 52 -1.70 -5.34 -7.04
CA ASN A 52 -2.48 -6.26 -7.85
C ASN A 52 -3.64 -6.83 -7.02
N ALA A 53 -4.59 -5.97 -6.67
CA ALA A 53 -5.70 -6.31 -5.76
C ALA A 53 -6.51 -7.53 -6.23
N LEU A 54 -6.65 -7.76 -7.53
CA LEU A 54 -7.38 -8.92 -8.08
C LEU A 54 -6.44 -9.97 -8.69
N GLY A 55 -5.14 -9.86 -8.44
CA GLY A 55 -4.11 -10.66 -9.10
C GLY A 55 -3.76 -10.15 -10.49
N HIS A 56 -2.97 -10.93 -11.20
CA HIS A 56 -2.47 -10.60 -12.53
C HIS A 56 -3.48 -10.99 -13.61
N ALA A 57 -3.58 -10.15 -14.65
CA ALA A 57 -4.42 -10.38 -15.83
C ALA A 57 -5.90 -10.70 -15.53
N HIS A 58 -6.46 -10.13 -14.46
CA HIS A 58 -7.86 -10.36 -14.09
C HIS A 58 -8.83 -9.99 -15.23
N PRO A 59 -9.73 -10.89 -15.68
CA PRO A 59 -10.57 -10.67 -16.86
C PRO A 59 -11.39 -9.37 -16.81
N ALA A 60 -11.96 -9.02 -15.66
CA ALA A 60 -12.75 -7.81 -15.51
C ALA A 60 -11.92 -6.53 -15.75
N VAL A 61 -10.66 -6.51 -15.29
CA VAL A 61 -9.76 -5.36 -15.49
C VAL A 61 -9.30 -5.29 -16.93
N VAL A 62 -8.91 -6.43 -17.52
CA VAL A 62 -8.52 -6.52 -18.93
C VAL A 62 -9.65 -6.01 -19.82
N GLU A 63 -10.87 -6.49 -19.63
CA GLU A 63 -12.02 -6.07 -20.43
C GLU A 63 -12.31 -4.57 -20.28
N ALA A 64 -12.31 -4.05 -19.05
CA ALA A 64 -12.58 -2.64 -18.79
C ALA A 64 -11.53 -1.73 -19.45
N VAL A 65 -10.25 -2.08 -19.33
CA VAL A 65 -9.15 -1.36 -19.98
C VAL A 65 -9.26 -1.43 -21.49
N THR A 66 -9.43 -2.63 -22.07
CA THR A 66 -9.52 -2.83 -23.53
C THR A 66 -10.71 -2.08 -24.12
N ARG A 67 -11.88 -2.15 -23.50
CA ARG A 67 -13.08 -1.43 -23.94
C ARG A 67 -12.86 0.08 -23.87
N GLN A 68 -12.30 0.57 -22.76
CA GLN A 68 -12.10 2.00 -22.56
C GLN A 68 -11.05 2.57 -23.50
N ILE A 69 -9.89 1.91 -23.68
CA ILE A 69 -8.82 2.40 -24.56
C ILE A 69 -9.25 2.38 -26.04
N ALA A 70 -10.10 1.43 -26.45
CA ALA A 70 -10.65 1.37 -27.80
C ALA A 70 -11.63 2.52 -28.10
N SER A 71 -12.19 3.16 -27.06
CA SER A 71 -13.11 4.28 -27.19
C SER A 71 -12.44 5.64 -26.93
N LEU A 72 -11.87 5.81 -25.74
CA LEU A 72 -11.27 7.07 -25.28
C LEU A 72 -10.15 6.81 -24.27
N GLY A 73 -8.91 7.09 -24.68
CA GLY A 73 -7.71 6.88 -23.85
C GLY A 73 -7.42 8.00 -22.86
N HIS A 74 -7.21 9.22 -23.38
CA HIS A 74 -6.78 10.38 -22.60
C HIS A 74 -7.37 11.68 -23.16
N VAL A 75 -7.88 12.55 -22.29
CA VAL A 75 -8.51 13.83 -22.69
C VAL A 75 -8.06 15.03 -21.87
N SER A 76 -6.97 14.94 -21.09
CA SER A 76 -6.58 15.94 -20.09
C SER A 76 -7.68 16.24 -19.05
N ASN A 77 -7.41 17.20 -18.16
CA ASN A 77 -8.38 17.71 -17.18
C ASN A 77 -9.18 18.93 -17.70
N LEU A 78 -9.07 19.26 -19.00
CA LEU A 78 -9.85 20.33 -19.64
C LEU A 78 -11.22 19.87 -20.12
N PHE A 79 -11.41 18.56 -20.29
CA PHE A 79 -12.66 17.95 -20.75
C PHE A 79 -13.16 16.95 -19.72
N ILE A 80 -14.49 16.76 -19.68
CA ILE A 80 -15.12 15.78 -18.81
C ILE A 80 -15.19 14.44 -19.54
N ALA A 81 -14.93 13.37 -18.80
CA ALA A 81 -15.18 12.00 -19.22
C ALA A 81 -15.96 11.28 -18.13
N GLU A 82 -16.76 10.27 -18.50
CA GLU A 82 -17.60 9.54 -17.55
C GLU A 82 -16.79 8.74 -16.52
N PRO A 83 -15.75 7.95 -16.88
CA PRO A 83 -15.15 7.01 -15.92
C PRO A 83 -14.55 7.67 -14.67
N PRO A 84 -13.86 8.83 -14.78
CA PRO A 84 -13.40 9.56 -13.59
C PRO A 84 -14.54 10.06 -12.70
N VAL A 85 -15.66 10.50 -13.29
CA VAL A 85 -16.84 10.95 -12.53
C VAL A 85 -17.45 9.77 -11.78
N ALA A 86 -17.70 8.66 -12.46
CA ALA A 86 -18.27 7.46 -11.86
C ALA A 86 -17.37 6.86 -10.77
N LEU A 87 -16.05 6.84 -10.98
CA LEU A 87 -15.11 6.38 -9.97
C LEU A 87 -15.12 7.27 -8.73
N ALA A 88 -15.15 8.60 -8.91
CA ALA A 88 -15.24 9.53 -7.78
C ALA A 88 -16.54 9.31 -6.97
N GLU A 89 -17.67 9.18 -7.65
CA GLU A 89 -18.97 8.88 -7.01
C GLU A 89 -18.95 7.53 -6.28
N ARG A 90 -18.32 6.50 -6.85
CA ARG A 90 -18.18 5.20 -6.19
C ARG A 90 -17.32 5.28 -4.94
N LEU A 91 -16.19 5.98 -5.00
CA LEU A 91 -15.34 6.19 -3.83
C LEU A 91 -16.11 6.91 -2.71
N LEU A 92 -16.76 8.03 -3.02
CA LEU A 92 -17.55 8.79 -2.02
C LEU A 92 -18.68 7.96 -1.40
N ARG A 93 -19.31 7.07 -2.18
CA ARG A 93 -20.29 6.10 -1.68
C ARG A 93 -19.68 5.14 -0.65
N HIS A 94 -18.50 4.59 -0.92
CA HIS A 94 -17.82 3.70 0.03
C HIS A 94 -17.30 4.43 1.28
N PHE A 95 -16.96 5.72 1.17
CA PHE A 95 -16.71 6.56 2.34
C PHE A 95 -17.98 6.89 3.15
N GLY A 96 -19.16 6.81 2.53
CA GLY A 96 -20.45 7.08 3.17
C GLY A 96 -20.67 8.54 3.56
N ARG A 97 -19.96 9.48 2.94
CA ARG A 97 -20.04 10.92 3.23
C ARG A 97 -19.64 11.79 2.05
N ASP A 98 -20.15 13.03 2.02
CA ASP A 98 -19.83 14.01 0.98
C ASP A 98 -18.37 14.47 1.04
N GLY A 99 -17.74 14.55 -0.13
CA GLY A 99 -16.36 14.98 -0.30
C GLY A 99 -16.03 15.31 -1.75
N LYS A 100 -14.75 15.54 -2.02
CA LYS A 100 -14.20 15.78 -3.36
C LYS A 100 -12.98 14.89 -3.59
N VAL A 101 -12.86 14.39 -4.82
CA VAL A 101 -11.78 13.50 -5.24
C VAL A 101 -10.90 14.21 -6.24
N PHE A 102 -9.59 14.22 -5.97
CA PHE A 102 -8.56 14.57 -6.94
C PHE A 102 -7.83 13.29 -7.35
N PHE A 103 -7.82 12.97 -8.63
CA PHE A 103 -7.07 11.81 -9.14
C PHE A 103 -5.66 12.21 -9.59
N CYS A 104 -4.73 11.31 -9.30
CA CYS A 104 -3.32 11.35 -9.70
C CYS A 104 -2.87 9.95 -10.17
N ASN A 105 -1.57 9.73 -10.28
CA ASN A 105 -1.00 8.52 -10.90
C ASN A 105 -0.29 7.62 -9.89
N SER A 106 0.01 8.13 -8.68
CA SER A 106 0.70 7.39 -7.64
C SER A 106 0.30 7.86 -6.23
N GLY A 107 0.61 7.04 -5.21
CA GLY A 107 0.44 7.42 -3.82
C GLY A 107 1.32 8.60 -3.41
N ALA A 108 2.54 8.70 -3.97
CA ALA A 108 3.41 9.85 -3.72
C ALA A 108 2.76 11.16 -4.21
N GLU A 109 2.16 11.18 -5.40
CA GLU A 109 1.42 12.35 -5.89
C GLU A 109 0.16 12.64 -5.07
N ALA A 110 -0.53 11.61 -4.56
CA ALA A 110 -1.67 11.79 -3.67
C ALA A 110 -1.23 12.49 -2.37
N ASN A 111 -0.10 12.05 -1.79
CA ASN A 111 0.47 12.66 -0.60
C ASN A 111 1.05 14.06 -0.85
N GLU A 112 1.56 14.37 -2.06
CA GLU A 112 1.90 15.74 -2.46
C GLU A 112 0.65 16.65 -2.50
N SER A 113 -0.48 16.14 -2.99
CA SER A 113 -1.75 16.87 -2.97
C SER A 113 -2.20 17.14 -1.53
N ALA A 114 -2.15 16.13 -0.64
CA ALA A 114 -2.43 16.31 0.79
C ALA A 114 -1.49 17.32 1.46
N PHE A 115 -0.20 17.28 1.15
CA PHE A 115 0.81 18.23 1.62
C PHE A 115 0.45 19.67 1.20
N LYS A 116 0.02 19.87 -0.05
CA LYS A 116 -0.43 21.17 -0.56
C LYS A 116 -1.74 21.64 0.06
N ILE A 117 -2.71 20.74 0.26
CA ILE A 117 -3.94 21.03 1.01
C ILE A 117 -3.59 21.53 2.42
N GLY A 118 -2.64 20.86 3.10
CA GLY A 118 -2.08 21.30 4.37
C GLY A 118 -1.60 22.75 4.34
N ARG A 119 -0.74 23.11 3.37
CA ARG A 119 -0.26 24.50 3.24
C ARG A 119 -1.37 25.52 3.01
N LEU A 120 -2.44 25.14 2.33
CA LEU A 120 -3.59 26.01 2.07
C LEU A 120 -4.46 26.26 3.30
N THR A 121 -4.18 25.60 4.43
CA THR A 121 -4.74 25.98 5.74
C THR A 121 -4.18 27.32 6.26
N GLY A 122 -3.11 27.84 5.64
CA GLY A 122 -2.38 29.03 6.09
C GLY A 122 -1.27 28.71 7.11
N ARG A 123 -1.12 27.44 7.48
CA ARG A 123 -0.13 26.92 8.42
C ARG A 123 0.96 26.14 7.68
N THR A 124 2.18 26.08 8.25
CA THR A 124 3.35 25.45 7.60
C THR A 124 3.87 24.22 8.31
N HIS A 125 3.68 24.10 9.63
CA HIS A 125 4.15 22.95 10.41
C HIS A 125 3.29 21.72 10.11
N MET A 126 3.92 20.56 9.95
CA MET A 126 3.27 19.28 9.70
C MET A 126 3.83 18.24 10.65
N VAL A 127 3.00 17.27 11.02
CA VAL A 127 3.44 16.14 11.85
C VAL A 127 3.24 14.84 11.07
N ALA A 128 4.27 14.00 11.08
CA ALA A 128 4.25 12.64 10.55
C ALA A 128 4.86 11.69 11.61
N THR A 129 4.96 10.40 11.30
CA THR A 129 5.41 9.41 12.28
C THR A 129 6.68 8.70 11.86
N ASP A 130 7.54 8.39 12.82
CA ASP A 130 8.72 7.54 12.62
C ASP A 130 8.34 6.20 11.99
N GLY A 131 9.15 5.70 11.06
CA GLY A 131 8.88 4.48 10.30
C GLY A 131 7.92 4.66 9.13
N GLY A 132 7.14 5.75 9.07
CA GLY A 132 6.12 5.96 8.04
C GLY A 132 6.70 6.11 6.63
N PHE A 133 5.97 5.68 5.60
CA PHE A 133 6.37 5.78 4.19
C PHE A 133 5.26 6.38 3.33
N HIS A 134 5.44 7.64 2.93
CA HIS A 134 4.46 8.41 2.17
C HIS A 134 4.88 8.67 0.72
N GLY A 135 6.10 8.30 0.33
CA GLY A 135 6.55 8.35 -1.06
C GLY A 135 8.01 8.78 -1.22
N ARG A 136 8.38 9.07 -2.47
CA ARG A 136 9.77 9.42 -2.86
C ARG A 136 9.89 10.75 -3.61
N THR A 137 8.80 11.46 -3.87
CA THR A 137 8.84 12.86 -4.34
C THR A 137 9.22 13.76 -3.17
N MET A 138 9.76 14.96 -3.41
CA MET A 138 10.37 15.76 -2.34
C MET A 138 9.43 16.07 -1.16
N GLY A 139 8.15 16.39 -1.39
CA GLY A 139 7.17 16.63 -0.31
C GLY A 139 6.73 15.34 0.38
N ALA A 140 6.45 14.28 -0.39
CA ALA A 140 6.13 12.98 0.17
C ALA A 140 7.30 12.34 0.95
N LEU A 141 8.53 12.61 0.53
CA LEU A 141 9.77 12.21 1.20
C LEU A 141 9.99 13.01 2.48
N ALA A 142 9.61 14.30 2.51
CA ALA A 142 9.59 15.09 3.75
C ALA A 142 8.65 14.50 4.79
N LEU A 143 7.49 13.97 4.37
CA LEU A 143 6.55 13.28 5.26
C LEU A 143 7.05 11.89 5.67
N THR A 144 7.80 11.18 4.83
CA THR A 144 8.32 9.82 5.10
C THR A 144 9.29 9.81 6.29
N GLY A 145 8.92 9.17 7.40
CA GLY A 145 9.69 9.12 8.66
C GLY A 145 10.82 8.09 8.68
N GLN A 146 11.61 8.02 7.59
CA GLN A 146 12.71 7.08 7.45
C GLN A 146 14.01 7.81 7.11
N PRO A 147 14.83 8.19 8.12
CA PRO A 147 16.00 9.05 7.93
C PRO A 147 16.99 8.57 6.86
N GLY A 148 17.19 7.25 6.75
CA GLY A 148 18.06 6.67 5.71
C GLY A 148 17.59 6.94 4.27
N LYS A 149 16.28 7.10 4.04
CA LYS A 149 15.72 7.47 2.73
C LYS A 149 15.82 8.97 2.46
N GLN A 150 15.80 9.79 3.51
CA GLN A 150 15.84 11.25 3.43
C GLN A 150 17.26 11.81 3.24
N GLY A 151 18.24 11.24 3.97
CA GLY A 151 19.59 11.79 4.13
C GLY A 151 20.26 12.30 2.84
N PRO A 152 20.24 11.54 1.73
CA PRO A 152 20.85 11.96 0.46
C PRO A 152 20.21 13.19 -0.21
N PHE A 153 19.03 13.63 0.21
CA PHE A 153 18.22 14.67 -0.45
C PHE A 153 17.96 15.90 0.42
N LEU A 154 18.60 15.99 1.59
CA LEU A 154 18.44 17.14 2.47
C LEU A 154 19.02 18.44 1.84
N PRO A 155 18.40 19.62 2.07
CA PRO A 155 17.20 19.85 2.87
C PRO A 155 15.89 19.49 2.14
N LEU A 156 14.93 18.95 2.89
CA LEU A 156 13.58 18.62 2.40
C LEU A 156 12.60 19.80 2.59
N PRO A 157 11.54 19.90 1.77
CA PRO A 157 10.58 20.99 1.86
C PRO A 157 9.65 20.86 3.08
N GLY A 158 9.29 22.01 3.66
CA GLY A 158 8.33 22.08 4.76
C GLY A 158 9.00 21.97 6.13
N ASP A 159 8.20 22.24 7.16
CA ASP A 159 8.57 22.07 8.56
C ASP A 159 7.84 20.84 9.07
N VAL A 160 8.53 19.69 9.10
CA VAL A 160 7.92 18.39 9.41
C VAL A 160 8.56 17.83 10.67
N THR A 161 7.75 17.61 11.69
CA THR A 161 8.14 16.88 12.91
C THR A 161 7.71 15.42 12.78
N HIS A 162 8.64 14.50 12.98
CA HIS A 162 8.36 13.07 13.11
C HIS A 162 8.27 12.67 14.58
N VAL A 163 7.19 11.98 14.95
CA VAL A 163 6.96 11.46 16.31
C VAL A 163 6.90 9.92 16.32
N PRO A 164 7.19 9.25 17.45
CA PRO A 164 7.08 7.80 17.54
C PRO A 164 5.68 7.31 17.14
N TYR A 165 5.61 6.35 16.20
CA TYR A 165 4.34 5.79 15.75
C TYR A 165 3.62 5.06 16.88
N GLY A 166 2.32 5.34 17.05
CA GLY A 166 1.51 4.75 18.11
C GLY A 166 1.57 5.48 19.45
N ASP A 167 2.41 6.51 19.61
CA ASP A 167 2.49 7.32 20.83
C ASP A 167 1.57 8.55 20.77
N ALA A 168 0.39 8.42 21.38
CA ALA A 168 -0.58 9.51 21.44
C ALA A 168 -0.11 10.72 22.27
N GLN A 169 0.79 10.53 23.25
CA GLN A 169 1.30 11.62 24.07
C GLN A 169 2.33 12.44 23.30
N ALA A 170 3.27 11.77 22.61
CA ALA A 170 4.21 12.43 21.72
C ALA A 170 3.48 13.19 20.61
N LEU A 171 2.44 12.59 20.03
CA LEU A 171 1.60 13.25 19.04
C LEU A 171 0.92 14.51 19.60
N ALA A 172 0.32 14.42 20.79
CA ALA A 172 -0.33 15.57 21.43
C ALA A 172 0.65 16.70 21.75
N ALA A 173 1.90 16.38 22.09
CA ALA A 173 2.94 17.37 22.36
C ALA A 173 3.43 18.09 21.09
N ALA A 174 3.46 17.40 19.94
CA ALA A 174 3.92 17.96 18.67
C ALA A 174 2.84 18.75 17.92
N VAL A 175 1.56 18.42 18.12
CA VAL A 175 0.46 19.06 17.38
C VAL A 175 -0.01 20.32 18.12
N THR A 176 0.18 21.48 17.49
CA THR A 176 -0.19 22.79 18.03
C THR A 176 -1.19 23.51 17.11
N GLU A 177 -1.62 24.72 17.49
CA GLU A 177 -2.43 25.58 16.63
C GLU A 177 -1.71 26.04 15.36
N ASP A 178 -0.38 25.91 15.30
CA ASP A 178 0.43 26.18 14.10
C ASP A 178 0.53 24.95 13.17
N THR A 179 0.06 23.79 13.60
CA THR A 179 0.11 22.56 12.80
C THR A 179 -0.98 22.58 11.72
N ALA A 180 -0.55 22.46 10.46
CA ALA A 180 -1.38 22.38 9.27
C ALA A 180 -2.09 21.02 9.15
N LEU A 181 -1.30 19.94 9.21
CA LEU A 181 -1.78 18.57 9.09
C LEU A 181 -0.98 17.60 9.94
N VAL A 182 -1.61 16.48 10.24
CA VAL A 182 -1.01 15.26 10.77
C VAL A 182 -1.27 14.16 9.75
N ILE A 183 -0.24 13.49 9.27
CA ILE A 183 -0.36 12.34 8.35
C ILE A 183 0.05 11.03 9.04
N ILE A 184 -0.80 10.01 8.95
CA ILE A 184 -0.64 8.72 9.62
C ILE A 184 -1.10 7.60 8.67
N GLU A 185 -0.31 6.53 8.56
CA GLU A 185 -0.80 5.26 8.02
C GLU A 185 -1.63 4.52 9.09
N PRO A 186 -2.84 4.00 8.79
CA PRO A 186 -3.60 3.19 9.74
C PRO A 186 -2.83 1.95 10.24
N VAL A 187 -2.02 1.36 9.35
CA VAL A 187 -1.00 0.34 9.63
C VAL A 187 0.23 0.68 8.82
N GLN A 188 1.41 0.81 9.44
CA GLN A 188 2.64 1.11 8.70
C GLN A 188 3.11 -0.13 7.94
N GLY A 189 2.90 -0.13 6.63
CA GLY A 189 3.17 -1.30 5.81
C GLY A 189 4.67 -1.51 5.57
N GLU A 190 5.38 -0.46 5.16
CA GLU A 190 6.81 -0.53 4.83
C GLU A 190 7.71 -0.68 6.07
N ASN A 191 7.21 -0.35 7.27
CA ASN A 191 7.92 -0.55 8.53
C ASN A 191 7.77 -1.98 9.09
N GLY A 192 7.31 -2.92 8.26
CA GLY A 192 7.07 -4.31 8.67
C GLY A 192 5.68 -4.55 9.25
N VAL A 193 4.64 -3.94 8.69
CA VAL A 193 3.23 -4.16 9.10
C VAL A 193 3.02 -3.83 10.59
N VAL A 194 3.46 -2.65 11.02
CA VAL A 194 3.31 -2.22 12.42
C VAL A 194 1.88 -1.72 12.62
N VAL A 195 1.13 -2.43 13.47
CA VAL A 195 -0.23 -2.04 13.89
C VAL A 195 -0.11 -1.13 15.10
N PRO A 196 -0.75 0.06 15.10
CA PRO A 196 -0.67 0.96 16.25
C PRO A 196 -1.49 0.41 17.42
N PRO A 197 -1.23 0.87 18.67
CA PRO A 197 -2.04 0.51 19.82
C PRO A 197 -3.51 0.88 19.63
N ALA A 198 -4.40 0.08 20.22
CA ALA A 198 -5.84 0.34 20.18
C ALA A 198 -6.17 1.77 20.67
N GLY A 199 -7.01 2.47 19.92
CA GLY A 199 -7.41 3.85 20.23
C GLY A 199 -6.44 4.94 19.74
N TYR A 200 -5.26 4.60 19.20
CA TYR A 200 -4.30 5.59 18.68
C TYR A 200 -4.90 6.50 17.60
N LEU A 201 -5.56 5.95 16.58
CA LEU A 201 -6.18 6.76 15.52
C LEU A 201 -7.33 7.64 16.04
N LYS A 202 -8.07 7.17 17.05
CA LYS A 202 -9.11 7.96 17.73
C LYS A 202 -8.50 9.12 18.51
N ALA A 203 -7.37 8.89 19.19
CA ALA A 203 -6.61 9.95 19.85
C ALA A 203 -6.07 10.97 18.84
N ALA A 204 -5.48 10.52 17.73
CA ALA A 204 -5.01 11.40 16.66
C ALA A 204 -6.14 12.28 16.10
N ARG A 205 -7.34 11.71 15.90
CA ARG A 205 -8.51 12.49 15.50
C ARG A 205 -8.91 13.53 16.54
N ALA A 206 -8.95 13.18 17.83
CA ALA A 206 -9.29 14.11 18.89
C ALA A 206 -8.28 15.27 19.00
N ILE A 207 -6.98 14.95 18.94
CA ILE A 207 -5.87 15.93 18.98
C ILE A 207 -5.99 16.92 17.83
N THR A 208 -6.09 16.41 16.59
CA THR A 208 -6.20 17.26 15.39
C THR A 208 -7.46 18.12 15.39
N ALA A 209 -8.58 17.59 15.89
CA ALA A 209 -9.82 18.36 16.03
C ALA A 209 -9.66 19.51 17.06
N ALA A 210 -8.98 19.27 18.18
CA ALA A 210 -8.77 20.27 19.23
C ALA A 210 -7.91 21.46 18.78
N THR A 211 -6.92 21.24 17.89
CA THR A 211 -6.03 22.29 17.36
C THR A 211 -6.48 22.86 16.02
N GLY A 212 -7.54 22.30 15.44
CA GLY A 212 -7.99 22.60 14.09
C GLY A 212 -6.96 22.23 13.02
N SER A 213 -6.08 21.25 13.26
CA SER A 213 -5.20 20.66 12.25
C SER A 213 -5.97 19.63 11.42
N LEU A 214 -5.56 19.41 10.16
CA LEU A 214 -6.14 18.34 9.34
C LEU A 214 -5.60 16.97 9.77
N LEU A 215 -6.47 15.96 9.86
CA LEU A 215 -6.05 14.56 9.91
C LEU A 215 -6.03 13.97 8.50
N VAL A 216 -4.85 13.55 8.06
CA VAL A 216 -4.64 12.81 6.82
C VAL A 216 -4.39 11.34 7.17
N LEU A 217 -5.19 10.44 6.60
CA LEU A 217 -4.91 9.00 6.67
C LEU A 217 -4.37 8.53 5.32
N ASP A 218 -3.13 8.04 5.35
CA ASP A 218 -2.51 7.41 4.18
C ASP A 218 -2.97 5.96 4.08
N GLU A 219 -3.96 5.75 3.22
CA GLU A 219 -4.58 4.46 2.94
C GLU A 219 -4.07 3.90 1.59
N VAL A 220 -2.93 4.39 1.09
CA VAL A 220 -2.34 3.92 -0.17
C VAL A 220 -2.12 2.41 -0.13
N GLN A 221 -1.74 1.86 1.02
CA GLN A 221 -1.49 0.43 1.20
C GLN A 221 -2.61 -0.31 1.92
N THR A 222 -3.25 0.32 2.92
CA THR A 222 -4.27 -0.32 3.76
C THR A 222 -5.68 -0.24 3.20
N GLY A 223 -5.92 0.68 2.27
CA GLY A 223 -7.24 0.88 1.66
C GLY A 223 -7.57 -0.12 0.56
N VAL A 224 -8.71 0.12 -0.06
CA VAL A 224 -9.26 -0.65 -1.19
C VAL A 224 -9.35 -2.14 -0.87
N GLY A 225 -9.90 -2.47 0.31
CA GLY A 225 -10.19 -3.86 0.68
C GLY A 225 -9.06 -4.64 1.32
N ARG A 226 -7.83 -4.12 1.34
CA ARG A 226 -6.63 -4.85 1.79
C ARG A 226 -6.78 -5.47 3.20
N THR A 227 -7.42 -4.75 4.11
CA THR A 227 -7.58 -5.18 5.50
C THR A 227 -8.94 -5.84 5.79
N GLY A 228 -9.78 -6.04 4.76
CA GLY A 228 -11.15 -6.52 4.90
C GLY A 228 -12.17 -5.39 5.13
N GLN A 229 -11.72 -4.15 5.10
CA GLN A 229 -12.55 -2.94 5.02
C GLN A 229 -12.28 -2.22 3.70
N TRP A 230 -13.22 -1.40 3.23
CA TRP A 230 -12.92 -0.53 2.08
C TRP A 230 -11.74 0.39 2.38
N PHE A 231 -11.70 0.95 3.59
CA PHE A 231 -10.58 1.75 4.11
C PHE A 231 -10.35 1.34 5.56
N GLU A 232 -9.12 1.08 5.96
CA GLU A 232 -8.81 0.51 7.27
C GLU A 232 -9.30 1.38 8.43
N TYR A 233 -9.32 2.70 8.27
CA TYR A 233 -9.82 3.61 9.30
C TYR A 233 -11.28 3.29 9.71
N GLN A 234 -12.06 2.66 8.83
CA GLN A 234 -13.46 2.27 9.11
C GLN A 234 -13.56 1.17 10.17
N ALA A 235 -12.50 0.42 10.44
CA ALA A 235 -12.42 -0.51 11.58
C ALA A 235 -12.36 0.23 12.93
N HIS A 236 -12.14 1.55 12.93
CA HIS A 236 -11.96 2.35 14.14
C HIS A 236 -13.11 3.35 14.33
N GLU A 237 -13.95 3.07 15.31
CA GLU A 237 -15.11 3.91 15.62
C GLU A 237 -14.71 5.37 15.97
N GLY A 238 -15.41 6.32 15.34
CA GLY A 238 -15.22 7.75 15.60
C GLY A 238 -13.98 8.37 14.94
N VAL A 239 -13.27 7.62 14.10
CA VAL A 239 -12.15 8.16 13.30
C VAL A 239 -12.70 8.67 11.98
N LEU A 240 -12.77 10.00 11.83
CA LEU A 240 -13.17 10.64 10.57
C LEU A 240 -12.02 11.51 10.06
N PRO A 241 -11.25 11.07 9.05
CA PRO A 241 -10.20 11.89 8.46
C PRO A 241 -10.77 13.12 7.73
N ASP A 242 -9.92 14.14 7.59
CA ASP A 242 -10.17 15.30 6.73
C ASP A 242 -9.70 15.04 5.29
N VAL A 243 -8.65 14.23 5.14
CA VAL A 243 -8.10 13.79 3.85
C VAL A 243 -7.73 12.31 3.93
N VAL A 244 -8.00 11.56 2.87
CA VAL A 244 -7.53 10.18 2.67
C VAL A 244 -6.77 10.10 1.35
N THR A 245 -5.60 9.47 1.35
CA THR A 245 -4.84 9.20 0.13
C THR A 245 -4.91 7.73 -0.22
N LEU A 246 -5.09 7.44 -1.51
CA LEU A 246 -5.30 6.10 -2.06
C LEU A 246 -4.41 5.91 -3.29
N ALA A 247 -3.96 4.68 -3.55
CA ALA A 247 -3.36 4.27 -4.82
C ALA A 247 -3.34 2.72 -4.88
N LYS A 248 -2.28 2.14 -5.45
CA LYS A 248 -2.01 0.69 -5.46
C LYS A 248 -3.23 -0.13 -5.90
N GLY A 249 -3.90 -0.79 -4.94
CA GLY A 249 -5.08 -1.60 -5.17
C GLY A 249 -6.17 -0.88 -5.95
N LEU A 250 -6.29 0.45 -5.82
CA LEU A 250 -7.26 1.26 -6.56
C LEU A 250 -7.16 1.09 -8.08
N GLY A 251 -5.94 0.98 -8.62
CA GLY A 251 -5.70 0.83 -10.05
C GLY A 251 -5.60 -0.61 -10.53
N GLY A 252 -5.54 -1.59 -9.61
CA GLY A 252 -5.42 -3.01 -9.95
C GLY A 252 -4.25 -3.34 -10.89
N GLY A 253 -3.11 -2.65 -10.75
CA GLY A 253 -1.95 -2.76 -11.65
C GLY A 253 -1.73 -1.56 -12.58
N LEU A 254 -2.72 -0.68 -12.76
CA LEU A 254 -2.54 0.58 -13.51
C LEU A 254 -2.14 1.75 -12.59
N PRO A 255 -1.37 2.74 -13.09
CA PRO A 255 -1.06 3.96 -12.34
C PRO A 255 -2.31 4.79 -12.06
N LEU A 256 -2.79 4.70 -10.82
CA LEU A 256 -3.94 5.44 -10.33
C LEU A 256 -3.77 5.74 -8.85
N GLY A 257 -3.83 7.01 -8.50
CA GLY A 257 -3.90 7.49 -7.13
C GLY A 257 -5.08 8.44 -6.96
N ALA A 258 -5.50 8.66 -5.72
CA ALA A 258 -6.54 9.61 -5.39
C ALA A 258 -6.25 10.30 -4.05
N THR A 259 -6.61 11.57 -3.97
CA THR A 259 -6.74 12.33 -2.73
C THR A 259 -8.21 12.63 -2.54
N VAL A 260 -8.81 12.09 -1.49
CA VAL A 260 -10.21 12.31 -1.14
C VAL A 260 -10.25 13.24 0.05
N ALA A 261 -10.84 14.42 -0.13
CA ALA A 261 -10.92 15.45 0.90
C ALA A 261 -12.37 15.69 1.32
N PHE A 262 -12.56 16.00 2.60
CA PHE A 262 -13.86 16.18 3.23
C PHE A 262 -13.94 17.52 3.97
N GLY A 263 -15.17 18.00 4.21
CA GLY A 263 -15.41 19.26 4.92
C GLY A 263 -14.60 20.40 4.33
N ARG A 264 -14.00 21.25 5.19
CA ARG A 264 -13.22 22.41 4.73
C ARG A 264 -12.03 22.05 3.83
N ALA A 265 -11.45 20.85 3.96
CA ALA A 265 -10.28 20.45 3.17
C ALA A 265 -10.64 20.26 1.68
N ALA A 266 -11.88 19.89 1.39
CA ALA A 266 -12.40 19.69 0.04
C ALA A 266 -12.46 20.98 -0.79
N ASP A 267 -12.50 22.14 -0.14
CA ASP A 267 -12.66 23.45 -0.78
C ASP A 267 -11.36 24.28 -0.83
N LEU A 268 -10.25 23.74 -0.29
CA LEU A 268 -8.98 24.47 -0.22
C LEU A 268 -8.30 24.59 -1.58
N LEU A 269 -8.24 23.50 -2.35
CA LEU A 269 -7.68 23.52 -3.70
C LEU A 269 -8.64 24.18 -4.69
N ARG A 270 -8.17 25.21 -5.38
CA ARG A 270 -8.93 25.98 -6.37
C ARG A 270 -8.33 25.85 -7.78
N PRO A 271 -9.10 26.14 -8.84
CA PRO A 271 -8.63 26.06 -10.21
C PRO A 271 -7.26 26.76 -10.42
N GLY A 272 -6.33 26.05 -11.06
CA GLY A 272 -4.97 26.54 -11.36
C GLY A 272 -3.94 26.31 -10.25
N GLN A 273 -4.32 25.93 -9.03
CA GLN A 273 -3.37 25.73 -7.92
C GLN A 273 -2.69 24.35 -7.94
N HIS A 274 -3.35 23.34 -8.49
CA HIS A 274 -2.82 21.98 -8.62
C HIS A 274 -3.40 21.29 -9.87
N GLY A 275 -2.74 20.22 -10.30
CA GLY A 275 -3.10 19.49 -11.50
C GLY A 275 -2.00 18.50 -11.88
N THR A 276 -2.36 17.57 -12.75
CA THR A 276 -1.47 16.60 -13.38
C THR A 276 -2.05 16.28 -14.75
N THR A 277 -1.19 15.95 -15.72
CA THR A 277 -1.65 15.62 -17.07
C THR A 277 -2.47 14.34 -17.05
N PHE A 278 -1.93 13.25 -16.51
CA PHE A 278 -2.51 11.91 -16.62
C PHE A 278 -3.51 11.55 -15.50
N GLY A 279 -3.55 12.31 -14.41
CA GLY A 279 -4.46 12.03 -13.30
C GLY A 279 -5.91 12.12 -13.74
N GLY A 280 -6.69 11.10 -13.38
CA GLY A 280 -8.09 10.97 -13.79
C GLY A 280 -8.25 10.60 -15.26
N ASN A 281 -7.27 9.93 -15.89
CA ASN A 281 -7.48 9.45 -17.25
C ASN A 281 -8.58 8.35 -17.31
N PRO A 282 -9.41 8.33 -18.38
CA PRO A 282 -10.52 7.38 -18.49
C PRO A 282 -10.12 5.91 -18.33
N VAL A 283 -8.98 5.49 -18.87
CA VAL A 283 -8.54 4.08 -18.88
C VAL A 283 -8.23 3.59 -17.47
N ALA A 284 -7.42 4.33 -16.71
CA ALA A 284 -7.12 3.98 -15.33
C ALA A 284 -8.38 4.03 -14.46
N CYS A 285 -9.27 5.00 -14.67
CA CYS A 285 -10.51 5.08 -13.89
C CYS A 285 -11.48 3.92 -14.20
N ALA A 286 -11.55 3.48 -15.46
CA ALA A 286 -12.33 2.29 -15.84
C ALA A 286 -11.77 1.01 -15.19
N ALA A 287 -10.44 0.88 -15.12
CA ALA A 287 -9.81 -0.21 -14.37
C ALA A 287 -10.15 -0.15 -12.88
N GLY A 288 -10.09 1.05 -12.27
CA GLY A 288 -10.46 1.22 -10.87
C GLY A 288 -11.92 0.89 -10.59
N LEU A 289 -12.85 1.28 -11.48
CA LEU A 289 -14.25 0.85 -11.39
C LEU A 289 -14.39 -0.67 -11.42
N ALA A 290 -13.70 -1.35 -12.35
CA ALA A 290 -13.72 -2.82 -12.42
C ALA A 290 -13.18 -3.47 -11.14
N VAL A 291 -12.15 -2.88 -10.51
CA VAL A 291 -11.65 -3.34 -9.21
C VAL A 291 -12.72 -3.22 -8.12
N LEU A 292 -13.32 -2.03 -7.96
CA LEU A 292 -14.33 -1.81 -6.94
C LEU A 292 -15.57 -2.70 -7.16
N ASP A 293 -16.04 -2.82 -8.40
CA ASP A 293 -17.16 -3.69 -8.76
C ASP A 293 -16.87 -5.16 -8.44
N THR A 294 -15.65 -5.64 -8.73
CA THR A 294 -15.28 -7.04 -8.44
C THR A 294 -15.24 -7.29 -6.94
N ILE A 295 -14.63 -6.38 -6.15
CA ILE A 295 -14.58 -6.49 -4.69
C ILE A 295 -15.99 -6.58 -4.10
N GLU A 296 -16.92 -5.75 -4.57
CA GLU A 296 -18.31 -5.71 -4.10
C GLU A 296 -19.10 -6.95 -4.54
N ASN A 297 -19.06 -7.30 -5.83
CA ASN A 297 -19.88 -8.38 -6.40
C ASN A 297 -19.44 -9.78 -5.96
N GLU A 298 -18.15 -9.98 -5.70
CA GLU A 298 -17.60 -11.28 -5.29
C GLU A 298 -17.43 -11.40 -3.77
N GLY A 299 -17.81 -10.38 -3.00
CA GLY A 299 -17.70 -10.40 -1.53
C GLY A 299 -16.25 -10.49 -1.05
N LEU A 300 -15.30 -9.87 -1.76
CA LEU A 300 -13.88 -10.06 -1.49
C LEU A 300 -13.44 -9.50 -0.14
N LEU A 301 -14.18 -8.55 0.45
CA LEU A 301 -13.87 -8.08 1.81
C LEU A 301 -13.99 -9.20 2.85
N ASP A 302 -14.98 -10.09 2.69
CA ASP A 302 -15.14 -11.25 3.57
C ASP A 302 -14.13 -12.34 3.23
N ASN A 303 -13.76 -12.50 1.95
CA ASN A 303 -12.63 -13.34 1.55
C ASN A 303 -11.33 -12.92 2.22
N VAL A 304 -11.02 -11.62 2.21
CA VAL A 304 -9.82 -11.04 2.81
C VAL A 304 -9.75 -11.33 4.31
N LYS A 305 -10.87 -11.19 5.04
CA LYS A 305 -10.94 -11.53 6.46
C LYS A 305 -10.68 -13.02 6.67
N ARG A 306 -11.41 -13.87 5.95
CA ARG A 306 -11.32 -15.33 6.08
C ARG A 306 -9.91 -15.86 5.77
N GLN A 307 -9.33 -15.47 4.64
CA GLN A 307 -7.98 -15.92 4.26
C GLN A 307 -6.92 -15.29 5.17
N GLY A 308 -7.11 -14.05 5.63
CA GLY A 308 -6.22 -13.41 6.59
C GLY A 308 -6.17 -14.15 7.92
N GLU A 309 -7.32 -14.55 8.46
CA GLU A 309 -7.43 -15.38 9.67
C GLU A 309 -6.83 -16.78 9.45
N LYS A 310 -7.15 -17.43 8.33
CA LYS A 310 -6.57 -18.74 7.98
C LYS A 310 -5.05 -18.72 7.91
N LEU A 311 -4.47 -17.69 7.28
CA LEU A 311 -3.01 -17.50 7.25
C LEU A 311 -2.46 -17.26 8.65
N ARG A 312 -3.03 -16.33 9.42
CA ARG A 312 -2.57 -16.04 10.79
C ARG A 312 -2.58 -17.29 11.66
N ASP A 313 -3.73 -17.94 11.77
CA ASP A 313 -3.91 -19.09 12.64
C ASP A 313 -3.07 -20.29 12.17
N GLY A 314 -2.97 -20.47 10.86
CA GLY A 314 -2.13 -21.50 10.26
C GLY A 314 -0.64 -21.29 10.55
N ILE A 315 -0.14 -20.05 10.42
CA ILE A 315 1.27 -19.70 10.65
C ILE A 315 1.62 -19.80 12.14
N GLU A 316 0.80 -19.22 13.02
CA GLU A 316 1.02 -19.29 14.47
C GLU A 316 0.86 -20.72 15.00
N GLY A 317 -0.09 -21.47 14.44
CA GLY A 317 -0.34 -22.88 14.75
C GLY A 317 0.80 -23.83 14.39
N LEU A 318 1.77 -23.41 13.55
CA LEU A 318 2.99 -24.18 13.29
C LEU A 318 3.84 -24.35 14.56
N GLY A 319 3.77 -23.41 15.51
CA GLY A 319 4.63 -23.42 16.70
C GLY A 319 6.13 -23.41 16.38
N HIS A 320 6.51 -22.88 15.21
CA HIS A 320 7.89 -22.89 14.73
C HIS A 320 8.75 -21.90 15.54
N PRO A 321 9.94 -22.27 16.05
CA PRO A 321 10.72 -21.45 16.99
C PRO A 321 11.25 -20.13 16.39
N LEU A 322 11.33 -20.05 15.06
CA LEU A 322 11.70 -18.81 14.36
C LEU A 322 10.54 -17.79 14.28
N ILE A 323 9.30 -18.19 14.58
CA ILE A 323 8.13 -17.29 14.54
C ILE A 323 7.87 -16.80 15.96
N ASP A 324 7.82 -15.48 16.14
CA ASP A 324 7.41 -14.85 17.38
C ASP A 324 5.88 -14.71 17.41
N TYR A 325 5.32 -13.95 16.45
CA TYR A 325 3.88 -13.78 16.27
C TYR A 325 3.56 -13.27 14.85
N VAL A 326 2.28 -13.27 14.48
CA VAL A 326 1.79 -12.62 13.26
C VAL A 326 1.07 -11.32 13.62
N ARG A 327 1.30 -10.25 12.86
CA ARG A 327 0.59 -8.96 13.01
C ARG A 327 0.02 -8.46 11.69
N GLY A 328 -0.87 -7.47 11.78
CA GLY A 328 -1.55 -6.89 10.63
C GLY A 328 -3.05 -7.15 10.62
N ALA A 329 -3.70 -6.84 9.50
CA ALA A 329 -5.14 -6.94 9.32
C ALA A 329 -5.48 -7.43 7.90
N GLY A 330 -6.52 -8.26 7.78
CA GLY A 330 -6.90 -8.90 6.52
C GLY A 330 -5.72 -9.57 5.83
N LEU A 331 -5.47 -9.22 4.57
CA LEU A 331 -4.36 -9.73 3.78
C LEU A 331 -3.19 -8.73 3.71
N LEU A 332 -2.97 -7.93 4.76
CA LEU A 332 -1.71 -7.26 5.03
C LEU A 332 -1.15 -7.83 6.32
N LEU A 333 -0.26 -8.83 6.21
CA LEU A 333 0.26 -9.58 7.35
C LEU A 333 1.79 -9.46 7.42
N GLY A 334 2.31 -9.37 8.63
CA GLY A 334 3.73 -9.48 8.94
C GLY A 334 3.96 -10.68 9.85
N ILE A 335 4.74 -11.64 9.39
CA ILE A 335 5.30 -12.74 10.20
C ILE A 335 6.53 -12.16 10.89
N VAL A 336 6.44 -11.94 12.20
CA VAL A 336 7.56 -11.43 13.01
C VAL A 336 8.41 -12.63 13.41
N LEU A 337 9.69 -12.55 13.10
CA LEU A 337 10.67 -13.58 13.38
C LEU A 337 11.40 -13.27 14.69
N THR A 338 11.84 -14.31 15.38
CA THR A 338 12.65 -14.18 16.60
C THR A 338 14.09 -13.75 16.31
N GLU A 339 14.54 -13.87 15.06
CA GLU A 339 15.88 -13.54 14.57
C GLU A 339 15.80 -12.68 13.30
N PRO A 340 16.81 -11.86 12.99
CA PRO A 340 16.83 -10.98 11.80
C PRO A 340 17.14 -11.76 10.50
N LEU A 341 16.32 -12.76 10.21
CA LEU A 341 16.48 -13.71 9.09
C LEU A 341 15.47 -13.52 7.96
N ALA A 342 14.72 -12.41 7.93
CA ALA A 342 13.65 -12.22 6.95
C ALA A 342 14.15 -12.27 5.50
N SER A 343 15.37 -11.78 5.22
CA SER A 343 15.97 -11.87 3.88
C SER A 343 16.28 -13.31 3.44
N GLN A 344 16.65 -14.16 4.38
CA GLN A 344 16.96 -15.57 4.18
C GLN A 344 15.67 -16.36 3.98
N VAL A 345 14.64 -16.06 4.78
CA VAL A 345 13.29 -16.62 4.60
C VAL A 345 12.72 -16.22 3.25
N GLN A 346 12.87 -14.95 2.83
CA GLN A 346 12.45 -14.51 1.50
C GLN A 346 13.15 -15.32 0.39
N GLN A 347 14.46 -15.55 0.52
CA GLN A 347 15.20 -16.33 -0.46
C GLN A 347 14.76 -17.80 -0.48
N ALA A 348 14.64 -18.44 0.69
CA ALA A 348 14.18 -19.82 0.79
C ALA A 348 12.75 -19.99 0.28
N ALA A 349 11.86 -19.02 0.54
CA ALA A 349 10.50 -19.01 -0.01
C ALA A 349 10.53 -18.94 -1.54
N GLN A 350 11.40 -18.08 -2.10
CA GLN A 350 11.57 -17.97 -3.55
C GLN A 350 12.04 -19.29 -4.16
N GLU A 351 13.01 -19.97 -3.55
CA GLU A 351 13.50 -21.29 -3.97
C GLU A 351 12.42 -22.37 -3.86
N ALA A 352 11.48 -22.23 -2.91
CA ALA A 352 10.31 -23.08 -2.74
C ALA A 352 9.11 -22.71 -3.64
N GLY A 353 9.23 -21.70 -4.52
CA GLY A 353 8.17 -21.28 -5.44
C GLY A 353 7.18 -20.25 -4.88
N PHE A 354 7.54 -19.52 -3.82
CA PHE A 354 6.71 -18.46 -3.23
C PHE A 354 7.43 -17.11 -3.23
N LEU A 355 6.75 -16.07 -3.72
CA LEU A 355 7.26 -14.70 -3.60
C LEU A 355 6.70 -14.06 -2.34
N VAL A 356 7.58 -13.66 -1.44
CA VAL A 356 7.28 -12.88 -0.23
C VAL A 356 8.19 -11.64 -0.17
N ASN A 357 7.95 -10.74 0.78
CA ASN A 357 8.72 -9.51 0.94
C ASN A 357 9.35 -9.43 2.34
N ALA A 358 10.61 -9.02 2.45
CA ALA A 358 11.26 -8.76 3.74
C ALA A 358 11.47 -7.24 3.96
N PRO A 359 10.45 -6.48 4.44
CA PRO A 359 10.55 -5.02 4.59
C PRO A 359 11.42 -4.59 5.79
N ALA A 360 11.63 -5.48 6.76
CA ALA A 360 12.46 -5.25 7.95
C ALA A 360 13.35 -6.49 8.18
N PRO A 361 14.45 -6.39 8.95
CA PRO A 361 15.38 -7.51 9.15
C PRO A 361 14.72 -8.79 9.69
N ASP A 362 13.68 -8.65 10.48
CA ASP A 362 12.99 -9.69 11.26
C ASP A 362 11.50 -9.85 10.85
N VAL A 363 11.05 -9.25 9.75
CA VAL A 363 9.64 -9.36 9.32
C VAL A 363 9.54 -9.86 7.89
N VAL A 364 8.78 -10.94 7.70
CA VAL A 364 8.31 -11.38 6.38
C VAL A 364 6.88 -10.89 6.19
N ARG A 365 6.66 -10.12 5.13
CA ARG A 365 5.40 -9.46 4.82
C ARG A 365 4.68 -10.18 3.69
N LEU A 366 3.41 -10.47 3.95
CA LEU A 366 2.45 -11.06 3.01
C LEU A 366 1.40 -10.02 2.64
N MET A 367 1.16 -9.88 1.34
CA MET A 367 0.13 -9.02 0.75
C MET A 367 -0.38 -9.56 -0.59
N PRO A 368 -0.90 -10.79 -0.61
CA PRO A 368 -1.38 -11.45 -1.83
C PRO A 368 -2.60 -10.72 -2.45
N PRO A 369 -3.05 -11.10 -3.66
CA PRO A 369 -4.33 -10.65 -4.19
C PRO A 369 -5.52 -10.84 -3.21
N LEU A 370 -6.52 -9.98 -3.28
CA LEU A 370 -7.72 -10.03 -2.42
C LEU A 370 -8.62 -11.24 -2.72
N ASN A 371 -8.52 -11.77 -3.94
CA ASN A 371 -9.16 -13.01 -4.40
C ASN A 371 -8.29 -14.26 -4.16
N LEU A 372 -7.33 -14.21 -3.23
CA LEU A 372 -6.55 -15.38 -2.81
C LEU A 372 -7.48 -16.55 -2.47
N GLY A 373 -7.18 -17.72 -3.02
CA GLY A 373 -7.92 -18.96 -2.79
C GLY A 373 -7.37 -19.78 -1.63
N ASP A 374 -8.11 -20.84 -1.30
CA ASP A 374 -7.69 -21.81 -0.28
C ASP A 374 -6.46 -22.60 -0.74
N ASP A 375 -6.39 -23.00 -2.00
CA ASP A 375 -5.26 -23.78 -2.54
C ASP A 375 -3.93 -23.04 -2.39
N GLU A 376 -3.85 -21.76 -2.75
CA GLU A 376 -2.63 -20.96 -2.57
C GLU A 376 -2.30 -20.77 -1.08
N THR A 377 -3.32 -20.59 -0.24
CA THR A 377 -3.15 -20.41 1.21
C THR A 377 -2.57 -21.68 1.85
N ASP A 378 -3.17 -22.83 1.55
CA ASP A 378 -2.76 -24.13 2.07
C ASP A 378 -1.38 -24.54 1.57
N ALA A 379 -1.07 -24.23 0.30
CA ALA A 379 0.26 -24.47 -0.27
C ALA A 379 1.36 -23.71 0.49
N LEU A 380 1.14 -22.42 0.82
CA LEU A 380 2.11 -21.65 1.60
C LEU A 380 2.26 -22.23 3.01
N LEU A 381 1.15 -22.49 3.70
CA LEU A 381 1.17 -23.05 5.06
C LEU A 381 1.90 -24.40 5.13
N GLN A 382 1.71 -25.24 4.11
CA GLN A 382 2.40 -26.53 4.01
C GLN A 382 3.91 -26.37 3.76
N ALA A 383 4.33 -25.40 2.96
CA ALA A 383 5.73 -25.18 2.61
C ALA A 383 6.51 -24.40 3.69
N LEU A 384 5.82 -23.57 4.47
CA LEU A 384 6.43 -22.60 5.37
C LEU A 384 7.41 -23.20 6.41
N PRO A 385 7.14 -24.36 7.05
CA PRO A 385 8.13 -24.96 7.96
C PRO A 385 9.48 -25.22 7.29
N GLY A 386 9.47 -25.84 6.09
CA GLY A 386 10.71 -26.13 5.36
C GLY A 386 11.43 -24.87 4.88
N ILE A 387 10.67 -23.83 4.53
CA ILE A 387 11.22 -22.51 4.18
C ILE A 387 11.95 -21.89 5.40
N LEU A 388 11.34 -21.96 6.58
CA LEU A 388 11.91 -21.40 7.81
C LEU A 388 13.14 -22.18 8.28
N ASP A 389 13.11 -23.52 8.18
CA ASP A 389 14.24 -24.39 8.48
C ASP A 389 15.43 -24.09 7.57
N ALA A 390 15.21 -23.97 6.26
CA ALA A 390 16.25 -23.64 5.29
C ALA A 390 16.87 -22.25 5.55
N ALA A 391 16.07 -21.28 5.99
CA ALA A 391 16.54 -19.93 6.31
C ALA A 391 17.36 -19.86 7.60
N ASN A 392 17.05 -20.69 8.58
CA ASN A 392 17.82 -20.82 9.83
C ASN A 392 19.13 -21.62 9.62
N GLY A 393 19.16 -22.46 8.59
CA GLY A 393 20.33 -23.12 8.04
C GLY A 393 20.48 -24.58 8.44
N ASP A 394 21.05 -25.34 7.51
CA ASP A 394 21.90 -26.53 7.69
C ASP A 394 23.05 -26.26 8.70
N GLY A 395 22.69 -26.04 9.97
CA GLY A 395 23.56 -26.01 11.15
C GLY A 395 23.31 -27.17 12.10
N ARG A 396 22.47 -28.15 11.71
CA ARG A 396 22.24 -29.41 12.43
C ARG A 396 22.23 -30.61 11.48
N THR A 397 23.22 -30.71 10.60
CA THR A 397 23.60 -32.01 10.02
C THR A 397 24.84 -32.51 10.75
N GLY A 398 24.62 -33.40 11.72
CA GLY A 398 25.68 -34.20 12.35
C GLY A 398 25.68 -34.22 13.88
N GLU A 399 24.80 -35.04 14.47
CA GLU A 399 25.22 -35.99 15.52
C GLU A 399 24.77 -37.40 15.13
#